data_AF-A0A7Z9XJ38-F1
#
_entry.id   AF-A0A7Z9XJ38-F1
#
_cell.length_a   1.000
_cell.length_b   1.000
_cell.length_c   1.000
_cell.angle_alpha   90.00
_cell.angle_beta   90.00
_cell.angle_gamma   90.00
#
_symmetry.space_group_name_H-M   'P 1'
#
loop_
_entity.id
_entity.type
_entity.pdbx_description
1 polymer ?
#
loop_
_entity_poly.entity_id
_entity_poly.type
_entity_poly.pdbx_seq_one_letter_code
_entity_poly.pdbx_strand_id
1 'polypeptide(L)'
;MKRKIPLLLILFLLGAVILAGCAQPPTLDVTPETAATTEAQTAERATPAPEAAATPEFKTWAEAPEMTIDPNTIYVATIKTEHGDIVVELDAKNAPITTNNFVFLAREG
;
A
#
# COMPACT_ATOMS: atom_id res chain seq x y z
N MET A 1 -48.34 -29.20 6.18
CA MET A 1 -47.90 -28.37 5.03
C MET A 1 -47.85 -26.85 5.32
N LYS A 2 -47.68 -26.39 6.57
CA LYS A 2 -47.78 -24.95 6.95
C LYS A 2 -46.45 -24.30 7.37
N ARG A 3 -45.32 -25.01 7.23
CA ARG A 3 -43.98 -24.57 7.66
C ARG A 3 -43.06 -24.10 6.53
N LYS A 4 -43.47 -24.23 5.27
CA LYS A 4 -42.68 -23.85 4.07
C LYS A 4 -43.06 -22.48 3.49
N ILE A 5 -44.19 -21.91 3.93
CA ILE A 5 -44.71 -20.61 3.51
C ILE A 5 -43.79 -19.44 3.94
N PRO A 6 -43.24 -19.39 5.18
CA PRO A 6 -42.31 -18.30 5.53
C PRO A 6 -40.94 -18.47 4.84
N LEU A 7 -40.51 -19.71 4.56
CA LEU A 7 -39.27 -20.00 3.84
C LEU A 7 -39.33 -19.57 2.36
N LEU A 8 -40.50 -19.67 1.74
CA LEU A 8 -40.71 -19.31 0.33
C LEU A 8 -40.91 -17.79 0.14
N LEU A 9 -41.42 -17.08 1.16
CA LEU A 9 -41.51 -15.61 1.16
C LEU A 9 -40.15 -14.92 1.37
N ILE A 10 -39.25 -15.51 2.16
CA ILE A 10 -37.88 -14.99 2.35
C ILE A 10 -37.04 -15.20 1.07
N LEU A 11 -37.23 -16.31 0.36
CA LEU A 11 -36.57 -16.57 -0.92
C LEU A 11 -37.02 -15.59 -2.02
N PHE A 12 -38.28 -15.14 -1.98
CA PHE A 12 -38.81 -14.16 -2.93
C PHE A 12 -38.34 -12.72 -2.63
N LEU A 13 -38.10 -12.39 -1.35
CA LEU A 13 -37.52 -11.09 -0.94
C LEU A 13 -36.02 -10.94 -1.27
N LEU A 14 -35.27 -12.04 -1.40
CA LEU A 14 -33.91 -12.03 -1.94
C LEU A 14 -33.85 -11.88 -3.48
N GLY A 15 -34.97 -12.05 -4.18
CA GLY A 15 -35.05 -12.02 -5.65
C GLY A 15 -35.17 -10.63 -6.30
N ALA A 16 -35.27 -9.55 -5.52
CA ALA A 16 -35.48 -8.19 -6.03
C ALA A 16 -34.23 -7.29 -5.90
N VAL A 17 -33.03 -7.84 -6.14
CA VAL A 17 -31.75 -7.09 -6.12
C VAL A 17 -31.08 -7.12 -7.49
N ILE A 18 -31.80 -6.84 -8.58
CA ILE A 18 -31.16 -6.59 -9.88
C ILE A 18 -31.98 -5.57 -10.69
N LEU A 19 -31.79 -4.28 -10.43
CA LEU A 19 -32.08 -3.23 -11.42
C LEU A 19 -30.89 -2.26 -11.54
N ALA A 20 -30.15 -2.48 -12.64
CA ALA A 20 -29.58 -1.47 -13.53
C ALA A 20 -28.78 -0.29 -12.91
N GLY A 21 -27.47 -0.47 -12.81
CA GLY A 21 -26.49 0.61 -12.77
C GLY A 21 -25.44 0.42 -13.85
N CYS A 22 -25.74 0.80 -15.10
CA CYS A 22 -24.70 0.97 -16.12
C CYS A 22 -24.02 2.32 -15.87
N ALA A 23 -22.89 2.31 -15.17
CA ALA A 23 -21.97 3.44 -15.14
C ALA A 23 -21.21 3.48 -16.49
N GLN A 24 -21.55 4.43 -17.34
CA GLN A 24 -20.68 4.80 -18.46
C GLN A 24 -19.53 5.65 -17.90
N PRO A 25 -18.26 5.28 -18.10
CA PRO A 25 -17.18 6.22 -17.87
C PRO A 25 -17.25 7.31 -18.95
N PRO A 26 -17.11 8.60 -18.59
CA PRO A 26 -16.90 9.63 -19.60
C PRO A 26 -15.60 9.31 -20.34
N THR A 27 -15.68 9.21 -21.67
CA THR A 27 -14.52 9.21 -22.54
C THR A 27 -13.85 10.58 -22.39
N LEU A 28 -12.76 10.63 -21.64
CA LEU A 28 -11.85 11.75 -21.73
C LEU A 28 -11.17 11.66 -23.09
N ASP A 29 -11.65 12.48 -24.03
CA ASP A 29 -10.95 12.80 -25.26
C ASP A 29 -9.55 13.32 -24.90
N VAL A 30 -8.55 12.45 -25.03
CA VAL A 30 -7.15 12.88 -25.06
C VAL A 30 -6.88 13.33 -26.48
N THR A 31 -7.21 14.60 -26.74
CA THR A 31 -6.66 15.36 -27.85
C THR A 31 -5.14 15.48 -27.63
N PRO A 32 -4.28 15.02 -28.56
CA PRO A 32 -2.86 15.31 -28.47
C PRO A 32 -2.64 16.74 -28.95
N GLU A 33 -2.76 17.71 -28.05
CA GLU A 33 -2.32 19.08 -28.33
C GLU A 33 -0.85 19.23 -27.93
N THR A 34 -0.03 19.11 -28.97
CA THR A 34 1.29 19.73 -29.04
C THR A 34 1.16 21.22 -28.70
N ALA A 35 1.58 21.59 -27.50
CA ALA A 35 1.98 22.96 -27.19
C ALA A 35 3.28 22.90 -26.38
N ALA A 36 4.37 23.20 -27.07
CA ALA A 36 5.65 23.52 -26.46
C ALA A 36 5.50 24.75 -25.55
N THR A 37 6.14 24.74 -24.39
CA THR A 37 6.68 25.94 -23.78
C THR A 37 7.95 25.57 -23.02
N THR A 38 9.05 25.99 -23.62
CA THR A 38 10.35 26.16 -23.00
C THR A 38 10.26 27.27 -21.96
N GLU A 39 10.46 26.94 -20.69
CA GLU A 39 10.88 27.91 -19.68
C GLU A 39 12.21 27.45 -19.09
N ALA A 40 13.25 28.23 -19.40
CA ALA A 40 14.57 28.10 -18.84
C ALA A 40 14.56 28.59 -17.39
N GLN A 41 14.85 27.70 -16.44
CA GLN A 41 15.27 28.08 -15.10
C GLN A 41 16.72 27.66 -14.90
N THR A 42 17.62 28.62 -15.18
CA THR A 42 19.01 28.60 -14.74
C THR A 42 19.03 28.84 -13.23
N ALA A 43 19.08 27.75 -12.46
CA ALA A 43 19.55 27.77 -11.08
C ALA A 43 20.95 27.16 -11.06
N GLU A 44 21.95 28.03 -11.14
CA GLU A 44 23.36 27.72 -10.97
C GLU A 44 23.60 27.27 -9.51
N ARG A 45 23.46 25.96 -9.27
CA ARG A 45 23.99 25.32 -8.06
C ARG A 45 25.38 24.83 -8.40
N ALA A 46 26.40 25.47 -7.84
CA ALA A 46 27.77 25.02 -7.88
C ALA A 46 27.83 23.52 -7.50
N THR A 47 28.21 22.70 -8.47
CA THR A 47 28.48 21.27 -8.33
C THR A 47 29.75 21.11 -7.50
N PRO A 48 29.72 20.61 -6.24
CA PRO A 48 30.91 19.96 -5.72
C PRO A 48 31.17 18.74 -6.62
N ALA A 49 32.42 18.64 -7.09
CA ALA A 49 32.89 17.56 -7.95
C ALA A 49 32.42 16.18 -7.46
N PRO A 50 32.12 15.24 -8.36
CA PRO A 50 31.67 13.90 -7.98
C PRO A 50 32.81 13.18 -7.26
N GLU A 51 32.80 13.27 -5.93
CA GLU A 51 33.42 12.29 -5.07
C GLU A 51 32.83 10.94 -5.46
N ALA A 52 33.71 10.00 -5.85
CA ALA A 52 33.35 8.75 -6.51
C ALA A 52 32.14 8.11 -5.82
N ALA A 53 30.99 8.18 -6.51
CA ALA A 53 29.73 7.68 -6.01
C ALA A 53 29.87 6.18 -5.77
N ALA A 54 30.00 5.78 -4.51
CA ALA A 54 29.78 4.41 -4.11
C ALA A 54 28.35 4.05 -4.56
N THR A 55 28.22 3.05 -5.42
CA THR A 55 26.90 2.54 -5.80
C THR A 55 26.33 1.85 -4.56
N PRO A 56 25.26 2.35 -3.94
CA PRO A 56 24.67 1.66 -2.80
C PRO A 56 24.17 0.29 -3.27
N GLU A 57 24.70 -0.79 -2.69
CA GLU A 57 24.16 -2.13 -2.90
C GLU A 57 22.86 -2.26 -2.09
N PHE A 58 21.73 -2.36 -2.80
CA PHE A 58 20.44 -2.59 -2.18
C PHE A 58 20.16 -4.09 -2.08
N LYS A 59 19.66 -4.53 -0.91
CA LYS A 59 19.16 -5.89 -0.75
C LYS A 59 17.79 -6.02 -1.43
N THR A 60 17.58 -7.15 -2.10
CA THR A 60 16.32 -7.48 -2.79
C THR A 60 15.91 -8.90 -2.44
N TRP A 61 14.62 -9.13 -2.26
CA TRP A 61 14.06 -10.44 -1.94
C TRP A 61 13.05 -10.86 -3.00
N ALA A 62 13.17 -12.08 -3.51
CA ALA A 62 12.27 -12.60 -4.55
C ALA A 62 10.91 -13.04 -4.00
N GLU A 63 10.88 -13.43 -2.73
CA GLU A 63 9.70 -13.94 -2.05
C GLU A 63 9.52 -13.24 -0.70
N ALA A 64 8.32 -13.35 -0.14
CA ALA A 64 8.06 -12.87 1.21
C ALA A 64 8.82 -13.73 2.24
N PRO A 65 9.26 -13.14 3.36
CA PRO A 65 9.91 -13.88 4.43
C PRO A 65 8.96 -14.86 5.12
N GLU A 66 9.51 -15.93 5.69
CA GLU A 66 8.76 -16.88 6.50
C GLU A 66 8.16 -16.21 7.75
N MET A 67 7.02 -16.73 8.24
CA MET A 67 6.39 -16.27 9.48
C MET A 67 7.21 -16.69 10.70
N THR A 68 7.82 -15.73 11.38
CA THR A 68 8.68 -15.97 12.56
C THR A 68 8.18 -15.32 13.84
N ILE A 69 7.26 -14.36 13.74
CA ILE A 69 6.67 -13.69 14.89
C ILE A 69 5.49 -14.47 15.50
N ASP A 70 5.18 -14.18 16.77
CA ASP A 70 3.94 -14.61 17.42
C ASP A 70 2.91 -13.47 17.36
N PRO A 71 1.77 -13.65 16.65
CA PRO A 71 0.72 -12.63 16.54
C PRO A 71 0.14 -12.12 17.87
N ASN A 72 0.33 -12.84 18.98
CA ASN A 72 -0.20 -12.47 20.29
C ASN A 72 0.80 -11.68 21.15
N THR A 73 2.02 -11.47 20.66
CA THR A 73 3.05 -10.70 21.33
C THR A 73 2.96 -9.22 20.93
N ILE A 74 3.23 -8.32 21.89
CA ILE A 74 3.35 -6.88 21.62
C ILE A 74 4.75 -6.62 21.04
N TYR A 75 4.80 -6.07 19.83
CA TYR A 75 6.05 -5.67 19.18
C TYR A 75 6.16 -4.15 19.15
N VAL A 76 7.29 -3.62 19.59
CA VAL A 76 7.59 -2.20 19.55
C VAL A 76 8.85 -1.97 18.71
N ALA A 77 8.75 -1.10 17.73
CA ALA A 77 9.86 -0.63 16.91
C ALA A 77 10.23 0.81 17.29
N THR A 78 11.53 1.09 17.36
CA THR A 78 12.03 2.46 17.52
C THR A 78 12.82 2.83 16.27
N ILE A 79 12.31 3.80 15.52
CA ILE A 79 12.97 4.34 14.34
C ILE A 79 13.81 5.53 14.80
N LYS A 80 15.13 5.41 14.63
CA LYS A 80 16.08 6.47 14.93
C LYS A 80 16.11 7.46 13.77
N THR A 81 15.89 8.73 14.06
CA THR A 81 16.03 9.82 13.08
C THR A 81 16.95 10.89 13.64
N GLU A 82 17.46 11.78 12.78
CA GLU A 82 18.28 12.92 13.22
C GLU A 82 17.51 13.91 14.11
N HIS A 83 16.17 13.87 14.07
CA HIS A 83 15.28 14.74 14.84
C HIS A 83 14.68 14.05 16.08
N GLY A 84 15.19 12.87 16.42
CA GLY A 84 14.75 12.08 17.57
C GLY A 84 14.13 10.74 17.17
N ASP A 85 13.56 10.08 18.18
CA ASP A 85 13.04 8.73 18.04
C ASP A 85 11.55 8.74 17.71
N ILE A 86 11.15 7.90 16.76
CA ILE A 86 9.75 7.56 16.52
C ILE A 86 9.52 6.15 17.10
N VAL A 87 8.65 6.03 18.10
CA VAL A 87 8.31 4.76 18.74
C VAL A 87 6.95 4.29 18.22
N VAL A 88 6.90 3.07 17.69
CA VAL A 88 5.72 2.49 17.04
C VAL A 88 5.43 1.13 17.65
N GLU A 89 4.21 0.93 18.14
CA GLU A 89 3.69 -0.41 18.45
C GLU A 89 3.09 -1.02 17.17
N LEU A 90 3.45 -2.25 16.86
CA LEU A 90 3.00 -2.96 15.66
C LEU A 90 1.80 -3.86 15.98
N ASP A 91 0.75 -3.75 15.17
CA ASP A 91 -0.49 -4.52 15.35
C ASP A 91 -0.36 -5.96 14.79
N ALA A 92 0.43 -6.78 15.49
CA ALA A 92 0.64 -8.18 15.14
C ALA A 92 -0.66 -9.02 15.19
N LYS A 93 -1.63 -8.61 16.02
CA LYS A 93 -2.88 -9.33 16.21
C LYS A 93 -3.79 -9.22 14.99
N ASN A 94 -3.95 -8.01 14.45
CA ASN A 94 -4.83 -7.79 13.29
C ASN A 94 -4.09 -7.86 11.96
N ALA A 95 -2.77 -7.62 11.92
CA ALA A 95 -1.96 -7.61 10.71
C ALA A 95 -0.65 -8.43 10.83
N PRO A 96 -0.72 -9.74 11.13
CA PRO A 96 0.46 -10.56 11.45
C PRO A 96 1.47 -10.65 10.30
N ILE A 97 1.01 -10.78 9.05
CA ILE A 97 1.91 -10.88 7.89
C ILE A 97 2.67 -9.57 7.68
N THR A 98 1.98 -8.43 7.79
CA THR A 98 2.59 -7.10 7.66
C THR A 98 3.59 -6.85 8.78
N THR A 99 3.23 -7.17 10.02
CA THR A 99 4.15 -7.05 11.16
C THR A 99 5.37 -7.96 10.98
N ASN A 100 5.20 -9.18 10.47
CA ASN A 100 6.32 -10.07 10.17
C ASN A 100 7.25 -9.47 9.10
N ASN A 101 6.70 -8.95 8.00
CA ASN A 101 7.48 -8.30 6.95
C ASN A 101 8.25 -7.09 7.48
N PHE A 102 7.60 -6.26 8.29
CA PHE A 102 8.25 -5.10 8.91
C PHE A 102 9.39 -5.52 9.84
N VAL A 103 9.16 -6.49 10.72
CA VAL A 103 10.18 -7.00 11.66
C VAL A 103 11.34 -7.64 10.92
N PHE A 104 11.07 -8.40 9.86
CA PHE A 104 12.09 -8.99 9.01
C PHE A 104 12.98 -7.91 8.37
N LEU A 105 12.38 -6.96 7.66
CA LEU A 105 13.12 -5.89 6.97
C LEU A 105 13.89 -5.02 7.95
N ALA A 106 13.29 -4.64 9.08
CA ALA A 106 13.96 -3.83 10.11
C ALA A 106 15.19 -4.52 10.73
N ARG A 107 15.27 -5.86 10.67
CA ARG A 107 16.45 -6.62 11.13
C ARG A 107 17.53 -6.75 10.06
N GLU A 108 17.19 -6.59 8.80
CA GLU A 108 18.13 -6.69 7.67
C GLU A 108 18.96 -5.41 7.46
N GLY A 109 18.57 -4.29 8.06
CA GLY A 109 19.29 -3.00 8.03
C GLY A 109 18.81 -2.07 6.93
#